data_AF-A0A7X9HTJ4-F1
#
_entry.id   AF-A0A7X9HTJ4-F1
#
_cell.length_a   1.000
_cell.length_b   1.000
_cell.length_c   1.000
_cell.angle_alpha   90.00
_cell.angle_beta   90.00
_cell.angle_gamma   90.00
#
_symmetry.space_group_name_H-M   'P 1'
#
loop_
_entity.id
_entity.type
_entity.pdbx_description
1 polymer ?
#
loop_
_entity_poly.entity_id
_entity_poly.type
_entity_poly.pdbx_seq_one_letter_code
_entity_poly.pdbx_strand_id
1 'polypeptide(L)'
;KAIEIFIGSERIAAHKRNYNKFKRYTTLPEHMPESHKVVQGWSTERFLSWAEKVGPNTKEFIKHVLESREYPVQTYRACMGIMRLGKDCSPDIMEHACQEALNKRTYSYKYFSIIFKQTIAKFDKGSIKEETDRVVLHDNVRGSSAYERGGINA
;
A
#
# COMPACT_ATOMS: atom_id res chain seq x y z
N LYS A 1 35.57 10.73 -1.69
CA LYS A 1 36.04 11.48 -2.88
C LYS A 1 34.87 12.26 -3.46
N ALA A 2 35.10 13.42 -4.06
CA ALA A 2 34.07 14.19 -4.77
C ALA A 2 34.21 13.95 -6.29
N ILE A 3 33.11 14.15 -7.02
CA ILE A 3 33.06 14.23 -8.47
C ILE A 3 32.91 15.70 -8.79
N GLU A 4 33.84 16.25 -9.56
CA GLU A 4 33.85 17.66 -9.94
C GLU A 4 33.56 17.77 -11.44
N ILE A 5 32.76 18.76 -11.81
CA ILE A 5 32.33 19.02 -13.18
C ILE A 5 32.89 20.39 -13.56
N PHE A 6 33.58 20.45 -14.70
CA PHE A 6 34.24 21.64 -15.22
C PHE A 6 33.73 21.98 -16.61
N ILE A 7 33.69 23.28 -16.93
CA ILE A 7 33.54 23.78 -18.30
C ILE A 7 34.79 24.61 -18.60
N GLY A 8 35.64 24.12 -19.50
CA GLY A 8 37.00 24.66 -19.66
C GLY A 8 37.83 24.52 -18.38
N SER A 9 38.31 25.65 -17.84
CA SER A 9 39.08 25.72 -16.59
C SER A 9 38.24 26.12 -15.36
N GLU A 10 36.94 26.35 -15.53
CA GLU A 10 36.05 26.78 -14.44
C GLU A 10 35.27 25.58 -13.88
N ARG A 11 35.24 25.45 -12.54
CA ARG A 11 34.48 24.40 -11.85
C ARG A 11 33.04 24.84 -11.68
N ILE A 12 32.11 24.16 -12.37
CA ILE A 12 30.69 24.50 -12.36
C ILE A 12 29.88 23.72 -11.32
N ALA A 13 30.32 22.53 -10.90
CA ALA A 13 29.64 21.76 -9.85
C ALA A 13 30.59 20.77 -9.16
N ALA A 14 30.27 20.43 -7.91
CA ALA A 14 30.97 19.38 -7.17
C ALA A 14 29.96 18.55 -6.36
N HIS A 15 30.05 17.23 -6.47
CA HIS A 15 29.17 16.29 -5.80
C HIS A 15 29.96 15.31 -4.95
N LYS A 16 29.52 15.06 -3.73
CA LYS A 16 30.09 13.99 -2.91
C LYS A 16 29.79 12.65 -3.56
N ARG A 17 30.83 11.85 -3.84
CA ARG A 17 30.63 10.50 -4.38
C ARG A 17 29.97 9.62 -3.35
N ASN A 18 28.86 9.00 -3.72
CA ASN A 18 28.17 8.04 -2.89
C ASN A 18 28.73 6.63 -3.13
N TYR A 19 29.17 5.97 -2.05
CA TYR A 19 29.71 4.61 -2.07
C TYR A 19 28.70 3.57 -1.56
N ASN A 20 27.52 4.01 -1.14
CA ASN A 20 26.48 3.14 -0.64
C ASN A 20 25.86 2.33 -1.79
N LYS A 21 25.99 1.00 -1.72
CA LYS A 21 25.46 0.07 -2.74
C LYS A 21 23.92 0.00 -2.74
N PHE A 22 23.27 0.35 -1.65
CA PHE A 22 21.82 0.29 -1.47
C PHE A 22 21.12 1.64 -1.70
N LYS A 23 21.80 2.76 -1.42
CA LYS A 23 21.30 4.12 -1.70
C LYS A 23 22.12 4.74 -2.82
N ARG A 24 21.96 4.26 -4.05
CA ARG A 24 22.88 4.60 -5.16
C ARG A 24 22.69 6.02 -5.70
N TYR A 25 21.46 6.51 -5.71
CA TYR A 25 21.12 7.81 -6.28
C TYR A 25 21.15 8.89 -5.19
N THR A 26 21.73 10.03 -5.52
CA THR A 26 21.77 11.20 -4.63
C THR A 26 21.68 12.44 -5.49
N THR A 27 20.70 13.28 -5.21
CA THR A 27 20.44 14.51 -5.97
C THR A 27 20.55 15.68 -5.01
N LEU A 28 21.33 16.70 -5.36
CA LEU A 28 21.33 17.95 -4.59
C LEU A 28 20.01 18.69 -4.83
N PRO A 29 19.41 19.30 -3.80
CA PRO A 29 18.19 20.09 -3.95
C PRO A 29 18.28 21.18 -5.03
N GLU A 30 19.47 21.77 -5.19
CA GLU A 30 19.76 22.83 -6.17
C GLU A 30 19.61 22.36 -7.63
N HIS A 31 19.87 21.08 -7.92
CA HIS A 31 19.74 20.50 -9.26
C HIS A 31 18.39 19.82 -9.51
N MET A 32 17.52 19.79 -8.50
CA MET A 32 16.19 19.19 -8.66
C MET A 32 15.31 20.11 -9.52
N PRO A 33 14.64 19.62 -10.57
CA PRO A 33 13.69 20.42 -11.34
C PRO A 33 12.54 20.95 -10.47
N GLU A 34 11.99 22.14 -10.76
CA GLU A 34 10.87 22.72 -9.99
C GLU A 34 9.69 21.75 -9.82
N SER A 35 9.31 21.02 -10.87
CA SER A 35 8.21 20.03 -10.81
C SER A 35 8.45 18.93 -9.77
N HIS A 36 9.71 18.55 -9.55
CA HIS A 36 10.12 17.61 -8.51
C HIS A 36 10.26 18.27 -7.13
N LYS A 37 10.56 19.57 -7.04
CA LYS A 37 10.56 20.32 -5.77
C LYS A 37 9.16 20.39 -5.14
N VAL A 38 8.09 20.39 -5.94
CA VAL A 38 6.70 20.37 -5.41
C VAL A 38 6.41 19.09 -4.60
N VAL A 39 7.06 17.98 -4.96
CA VAL A 39 6.96 16.69 -4.22
C VAL A 39 7.76 16.72 -2.92
N GLN A 40 8.67 17.70 -2.73
CA GLN A 40 9.56 17.82 -1.56
C GLN A 40 8.79 18.07 -0.25
N GLY A 41 7.54 18.54 -0.31
CA GLY A 41 6.67 18.65 0.87
C GLY A 41 6.16 17.30 1.40
N TRP A 42 6.41 16.20 0.68
CA TRP A 42 5.99 14.86 1.06
C TRP A 42 7.14 14.12 1.74
N SER A 43 6.92 13.69 2.97
CA SER A 43 7.86 12.88 3.73
C SER A 43 7.18 11.61 4.25
N THR A 44 7.95 10.55 4.38
CA THR A 44 7.52 9.28 5.00
C THR A 44 6.93 9.53 6.39
N GLU A 45 7.57 10.39 7.19
CA GLU A 45 7.11 10.79 8.52
C GLU A 45 5.74 11.47 8.49
N ARG A 46 5.48 12.34 7.51
CA ARG A 46 4.19 13.01 7.35
C ARG A 46 3.07 12.01 7.03
N PHE A 47 3.33 11.01 6.17
CA PHE A 47 2.37 9.96 5.88
C PHE A 47 2.05 9.12 7.12
N LEU A 48 3.08 8.75 7.89
CA LEU A 48 2.90 7.98 9.13
C LEU A 48 2.15 8.79 10.20
N SER A 49 2.48 10.07 10.38
CA SER A 49 1.79 10.95 11.33
C SER A 49 0.33 11.17 10.96
N TRP A 50 0.00 11.26 9.67
CA TRP A 50 -1.39 11.29 9.24
C TRP A 50 -2.11 9.98 9.53
N ALA A 51 -1.48 8.85 9.20
CA ALA A 51 -2.09 7.53 9.38
C ALA A 51 -2.34 7.21 10.85
N GLU A 52 -1.44 7.66 11.73
CA GLU A 52 -1.58 7.56 13.18
C GLU A 52 -2.80 8.31 13.75
N LYS A 53 -3.23 9.40 13.10
CA LYS A 53 -4.46 10.12 13.49
C LYS A 53 -5.73 9.35 13.16
N VAL A 54 -5.66 8.44 12.18
CA VAL A 54 -6.78 7.58 11.81
C VAL A 54 -6.83 6.37 12.74
N GLY A 55 -5.70 5.67 12.91
CA GLY A 55 -5.60 4.55 13.83
C GLY A 55 -4.32 3.71 13.68
N PRO A 56 -4.09 2.76 14.60
CA PRO A 56 -2.88 1.94 14.64
C PRO A 56 -2.71 1.04 13.40
N ASN A 57 -3.77 0.37 12.93
CA ASN A 57 -3.73 -0.49 11.75
C ASN A 57 -3.49 0.34 10.48
N THR A 58 -4.08 1.54 10.40
CA THR A 58 -3.83 2.45 9.28
C THR A 58 -2.36 2.86 9.21
N LYS A 59 -1.73 3.16 10.37
CA LYS A 59 -0.30 3.46 10.46
C LYS A 59 0.57 2.30 9.98
N GLU A 60 0.28 1.09 10.44
CA GLU A 60 1.01 -0.12 10.06
C GLU A 60 0.86 -0.43 8.56
N PHE A 61 -0.35 -0.30 8.03
CA PHE A 61 -0.61 -0.48 6.60
C PHE A 61 0.19 0.51 5.74
N ILE A 62 0.15 1.80 6.07
CA ILE A 62 0.89 2.83 5.34
C ILE A 62 2.40 2.61 5.45
N LYS A 63 2.90 2.16 6.61
CA LYS A 63 4.31 1.78 6.77
C LYS A 63 4.70 0.67 5.80
N HIS A 64 3.92 -0.40 5.70
CA HIS A 64 4.19 -1.49 4.75
C HIS A 64 4.11 -1.04 3.29
N VAL A 65 3.17 -0.15 2.95
CA VAL A 65 3.10 0.44 1.61
C VAL A 65 4.38 1.24 1.31
N LEU A 66 4.87 2.03 2.27
CA LEU A 66 6.10 2.83 2.13
C LEU A 66 7.35 1.95 1.97
N GLU A 67 7.41 0.83 2.68
CA GLU A 67 8.52 -0.15 2.66
C GLU A 67 8.43 -1.15 1.49
N SER A 68 7.31 -1.20 0.75
CA SER A 68 7.10 -2.15 -0.36
C SER A 68 8.01 -1.95 -1.57
N ARG A 69 8.68 -0.79 -1.66
CA ARG A 69 9.62 -0.43 -2.74
C ARG A 69 10.95 -0.01 -2.13
N GLU A 70 12.02 -0.20 -2.90
CA GLU A 70 13.38 0.24 -2.50
C GLU A 70 13.43 1.75 -2.19
N TYR A 71 12.65 2.55 -2.93
CA TYR A 71 12.57 4.00 -2.77
C TYR A 71 11.17 4.41 -2.33
N PRO A 72 10.97 4.90 -1.09
CA PRO A 72 9.66 5.32 -0.57
C PRO A 72 8.98 6.40 -1.43
N VAL A 73 9.75 7.24 -2.11
CA VAL A 73 9.20 8.28 -3.01
C VAL A 73 8.33 7.67 -4.11
N GLN A 74 8.60 6.43 -4.54
CA GLN A 74 7.80 5.72 -5.54
C GLN A 74 6.41 5.32 -5.02
N THR A 75 6.22 5.25 -3.69
CA THR A 75 4.97 4.82 -3.05
C THR A 75 4.12 6.00 -2.57
N TYR A 76 4.68 7.22 -2.54
CA TYR A 76 3.97 8.42 -2.08
C TYR A 76 2.65 8.67 -2.82
N ARG A 77 2.61 8.44 -4.14
CA ARG A 77 1.37 8.57 -4.92
C ARG A 77 0.30 7.56 -4.49
N ALA A 78 0.70 6.34 -4.14
CA ALA A 78 -0.21 5.32 -3.64
C ALA A 78 -0.74 5.69 -2.25
N CYS A 79 0.14 6.14 -1.34
CA CYS A 79 -0.25 6.64 -0.02
C CYS A 79 -1.25 7.81 -0.12
N MET A 80 -0.98 8.79 -0.98
CA MET A 80 -1.91 9.90 -1.25
C MET A 80 -3.27 9.42 -1.77
N GLY A 81 -3.27 8.42 -2.67
CA GLY A 81 -4.49 7.80 -3.15
C GLY A 81 -5.30 7.15 -2.01
N ILE A 82 -4.63 6.40 -1.13
CA ILE A 82 -5.24 5.77 0.04
C ILE A 82 -5.83 6.83 0.97
N MET A 83 -5.07 7.89 1.30
CA MET A 83 -5.55 9.01 2.12
C MET A 83 -6.80 9.66 1.55
N ARG A 84 -6.83 9.84 0.22
CA ARG A 84 -7.97 10.46 -0.46
C ARG A 84 -9.22 9.61 -0.39
N LEU A 85 -9.10 8.27 -0.41
CA LEU A 85 -10.26 7.37 -0.29
C LEU A 85 -10.97 7.52 1.06
N GLY A 86 -10.23 7.77 2.14
CA GLY A 86 -10.82 7.93 3.47
C GLY A 86 -11.20 9.37 3.82
N LYS A 87 -11.06 10.33 2.91
CA LYS A 87 -11.37 11.74 3.21
C LYS A 87 -12.85 11.96 3.50
N ASP A 88 -13.72 11.24 2.80
CA ASP A 88 -15.16 11.41 2.87
C ASP A 88 -15.84 10.33 3.75
N CYS A 89 -15.06 9.46 4.39
CA CYS A 89 -15.55 8.34 5.20
C CYS A 89 -15.15 8.47 6.67
N SER A 90 -15.86 7.77 7.56
CA SER A 90 -15.49 7.69 8.98
C SER A 90 -14.10 7.06 9.15
N PRO A 91 -13.26 7.55 10.09
CA PRO A 91 -11.97 6.93 10.40
C PRO A 91 -12.11 5.44 10.79
N ASP A 92 -13.22 5.03 11.38
CA ASP A 92 -13.45 3.63 11.79
C ASP A 92 -13.52 2.68 10.59
N ILE A 93 -14.16 3.11 9.49
CA ILE A 93 -14.26 2.33 8.25
C ILE A 93 -12.88 2.15 7.63
N MET A 94 -12.07 3.22 7.66
CA MET A 94 -10.70 3.20 7.16
C MET A 94 -9.84 2.24 7.97
N GLU A 95 -9.93 2.32 9.28
CA GLU A 95 -9.18 1.47 10.20
C GLU A 95 -9.53 -0.02 10.01
N HIS A 96 -10.81 -0.35 9.89
CA HIS A 96 -11.25 -1.72 9.61
C HIS A 96 -10.81 -2.22 8.23
N ALA A 97 -10.82 -1.35 7.20
CA ALA A 97 -10.34 -1.70 5.87
C ALA A 97 -8.82 -1.95 5.86
N CYS A 98 -8.06 -1.15 6.61
CA CYS A 98 -6.62 -1.34 6.80
C CYS A 98 -6.33 -2.65 7.54
N GLN A 99 -7.09 -2.99 8.58
CA GLN A 99 -6.98 -4.26 9.30
C GLN A 99 -7.23 -5.46 8.36
N GLU A 100 -8.28 -5.42 7.54
CA GLU A 100 -8.57 -6.44 6.52
C GLU A 100 -7.43 -6.59 5.50
N ALA A 101 -6.86 -5.47 5.05
CA ALA A 101 -5.75 -5.47 4.09
C ALA A 101 -4.45 -6.03 4.69
N LEU A 102 -4.18 -5.77 5.99
CA LEU A 102 -3.08 -6.34 6.74
C LEU A 102 -3.22 -7.86 6.88
N ASN A 103 -4.42 -8.34 7.25
CA ASN A 103 -4.71 -9.78 7.36
C ASN A 103 -4.47 -10.51 6.03
N LYS A 104 -4.84 -9.89 4.91
CA LYS A 104 -4.63 -10.42 3.56
C LYS A 104 -3.21 -10.20 3.02
N ARG A 105 -2.36 -9.44 3.75
CA ARG A 105 -0.99 -9.05 3.35
C ARG A 105 -0.93 -8.36 1.97
N THR A 106 -1.94 -7.55 1.64
CA THR A 106 -2.05 -6.88 0.34
C THR A 106 -1.74 -5.38 0.46
N TYR A 107 -0.55 -4.95 0.02
CA TYR A 107 -0.06 -3.56 0.18
C TYR A 107 -0.14 -2.71 -1.10
N SER A 108 -1.14 -2.97 -1.96
CA SER A 108 -1.31 -2.26 -3.24
C SER A 108 -2.59 -1.46 -3.26
N TYR A 109 -2.52 -0.22 -3.78
CA TYR A 109 -3.66 0.68 -3.91
C TYR A 109 -4.86 0.02 -4.61
N LYS A 110 -4.63 -0.74 -5.69
CA LYS A 110 -5.69 -1.39 -6.46
C LYS A 110 -6.50 -2.33 -5.57
N TYR A 111 -5.82 -3.21 -4.84
CA TYR A 111 -6.48 -4.18 -3.95
C TYR A 111 -7.09 -3.50 -2.74
N PHE A 112 -6.40 -2.51 -2.15
CA PHE A 112 -6.95 -1.72 -1.05
C PHE A 112 -8.27 -1.04 -1.45
N SER A 113 -8.35 -0.46 -2.65
CA SER A 113 -9.58 0.18 -3.12
C SER A 113 -10.78 -0.78 -3.24
N ILE A 114 -10.52 -2.06 -3.53
CA ILE A 114 -11.55 -3.11 -3.58
C ILE A 114 -11.98 -3.48 -2.16
N ILE A 115 -11.02 -3.71 -1.26
CA ILE A 115 -11.29 -4.02 0.15
C ILE A 115 -12.09 -2.88 0.77
N PHE A 116 -11.66 -1.64 0.57
CA PHE A 116 -12.32 -0.45 1.12
C PHE A 116 -13.79 -0.34 0.68
N LYS A 117 -14.08 -0.58 -0.62
CA LYS A 117 -15.46 -0.63 -1.12
C LYS A 117 -16.29 -1.74 -0.47
N GLN A 118 -15.70 -2.92 -0.29
CA GLN A 118 -16.37 -4.03 0.41
C GLN A 118 -16.63 -3.70 1.87
N THR A 119 -15.68 -3.04 2.54
CA THR A 119 -15.84 -2.59 3.93
C THR A 119 -16.99 -1.60 4.04
N ILE A 120 -17.05 -0.57 3.19
CA ILE A 120 -18.19 0.37 3.14
C ILE A 120 -19.51 -0.38 2.98
N ALA A 121 -19.59 -1.29 2.00
CA ALA A 121 -20.81 -2.06 1.76
C ALA A 121 -21.21 -2.97 2.95
N LYS A 122 -20.26 -3.43 3.76
CA LYS A 122 -20.53 -4.18 5.00
C LYS A 122 -21.04 -3.27 6.12
N PHE A 123 -20.49 -2.06 6.25
CA PHE A 123 -20.94 -1.07 7.23
C PHE A 123 -22.36 -0.57 6.90
N ASP A 124 -22.65 -0.28 5.62
CA ASP A 124 -23.98 0.17 5.18
C ASP A 124 -25.05 -0.90 5.39
N LYS A 125 -24.68 -2.18 5.31
CA LYS A 125 -25.61 -3.31 5.50
C LYS A 125 -25.86 -3.65 6.96
N GLY A 126 -25.21 -2.98 7.92
CA GLY A 126 -25.35 -3.22 9.36
C GLY A 126 -24.92 -4.62 9.75
N SER A 127 -23.67 -4.76 10.23
CA SER A 127 -23.20 -5.89 11.07
C SER A 127 -23.91 -7.23 10.86
N ILE A 128 -23.86 -7.77 9.64
CA ILE A 128 -24.20 -9.18 9.43
C ILE A 128 -23.05 -9.95 10.10
N LYS A 129 -23.33 -10.41 11.33
CA LYS A 129 -22.55 -11.43 12.05
C LYS A 129 -22.05 -12.43 11.03
N GLU A 130 -20.80 -12.86 11.17
CA GLU A 130 -20.27 -13.98 10.39
C GLU A 130 -21.30 -15.11 10.37
N GLU A 131 -22.06 -15.19 9.29
CA GLU A 131 -22.74 -16.42 8.92
C GLU A 131 -21.58 -17.31 8.53
N THR A 132 -21.07 -18.03 9.54
CA THR A 132 -20.40 -19.31 9.33
C THR A 132 -21.13 -19.95 8.18
N ASP A 133 -20.42 -20.20 7.09
CA ASP A 133 -20.89 -20.85 5.87
C ASP A 133 -21.53 -22.19 6.28
N ARG A 134 -22.77 -22.15 6.75
CA ARG A 134 -23.57 -23.32 7.02
C ARG A 134 -23.94 -23.76 5.63
N VAL A 135 -23.13 -24.66 5.08
CA VAL A 135 -23.45 -25.37 3.84
C VAL A 135 -24.92 -25.76 3.95
N VAL A 136 -25.76 -25.10 3.15
CA VAL A 136 -27.19 -25.36 3.17
C VAL A 136 -27.33 -26.82 2.73
N LEU A 137 -27.78 -27.66 3.65
CA LEU A 137 -28.07 -29.07 3.36
C LEU A 137 -29.21 -29.08 2.33
N HIS A 138 -28.85 -29.36 1.09
CA HIS A 138 -29.80 -29.54 -0.01
C HIS A 138 -29.58 -30.94 -0.58
N ASP A 139 -30.68 -31.65 -0.84
CA ASP A 139 -30.68 -33.01 -1.44
C ASP A 139 -29.91 -33.14 -2.77
N ASN A 140 -29.58 -32.02 -3.42
CA ASN A 140 -28.85 -32.00 -4.68
C ASN A 140 -27.32 -32.05 -4.48
N VAL A 141 -26.83 -31.85 -3.25
CA VAL A 141 -25.40 -31.93 -2.93
C VAL A 141 -25.03 -33.39 -2.68
N ARG A 142 -24.48 -34.04 -3.69
CA ARG A 142 -23.97 -35.41 -3.58
C ARG A 142 -22.62 -35.40 -2.87
N GLY A 143 -22.51 -36.16 -1.78
CA GLY A 143 -21.28 -36.29 -0.99
C GLY A 143 -20.14 -36.97 -1.75
N SER A 144 -18.94 -36.99 -1.15
CA SER A 144 -17.75 -37.61 -1.74
C SER A 144 -17.94 -39.07 -2.15
N SER A 145 -18.79 -39.81 -1.43
CA SER A 145 -19.17 -41.20 -1.73
C SER A 145 -19.85 -41.40 -3.08
N ALA A 146 -20.49 -40.36 -3.66
CA ALA A 146 -21.08 -40.45 -4.99
C ALA A 146 -20.04 -40.52 -6.12
N TYR A 147 -18.78 -40.18 -5.83
CA TYR A 147 -17.68 -40.17 -6.80
C TYR A 147 -16.69 -41.33 -6.59
N GLU A 148 -16.86 -42.13 -5.54
CA GLU A 148 -15.96 -43.26 -5.22
C GLU A 148 -15.98 -44.40 -6.25
N ARG A 149 -17.02 -44.47 -7.10
CA ARG A 149 -17.21 -45.57 -8.07
C ARG A 149 -17.02 -45.18 -9.54
N GLY A 150 -16.57 -43.95 -9.82
CA GLY A 150 -16.44 -43.41 -11.18
C GLY A 150 -15.05 -43.53 -11.81
N GLY A 151 -14.18 -44.42 -11.33
CA GLY A 151 -12.83 -44.59 -11.86
C GLY A 151 -12.73 -45.75 -12.85
N ILE A 152 -12.64 -45.42 -14.16
CA ILE A 152 -12.04 -46.11 -15.35
C ILE A 152 -12.20 -47.64 -15.53
N ASN A 153 -12.65 -48.43 -14.55
CA ASN A 153 -12.80 -49.89 -14.64
C ASN A 153 -14.22 -50.34 -14.26
N ALA A 154 -15.23 -49.73 -14.91
CA ALA A 154 -16.61 -50.21 -14.91
C ALA A 154 -17.03 -50.60 -16.33
#